data_AF-A0A5E4V6J9-F1
#
_entry.id   AF-A0A5E4V6J9-F1
#
_cell.length_a   1.000
_cell.length_b   1.000
_cell.length_c   1.000
_cell.angle_alpha   90.00
_cell.angle_beta   90.00
_cell.angle_gamma   90.00
#
_symmetry.space_group_name_H-M   'P 1'
#
loop_
_entity.id
_entity.type
_entity.pdbx_description
1 polymer ?
#
loop_
_entity_poly.entity_id
_entity_poly.type
_entity_poly.pdbx_seq_one_letter_code
_entity_poly.pdbx_strand_id
1 'polypeptide(L)'
;MSVYETLAGPAEFQATPNYGKKQFVERFISAALDQLDIEQREPDRWQGEQLTQAIGYLLVDWYGAAITAAEKALAPSSERADPDSWARAADTVTKRALREGLDYLAGKPAKNG
;
A
#
# COMPACT_ATOMS: atom_id res chain seq x y z
N MET A 1 9.50 11.16 -14.60
CA MET A 1 8.02 11.12 -14.57
C MET A 1 7.68 10.16 -13.44
N SER A 2 7.11 10.67 -12.35
CA SER A 2 6.85 9.86 -11.15
C SER A 2 5.61 8.99 -11.42
N VAL A 3 5.68 7.68 -11.19
CA VAL A 3 4.53 6.76 -11.36
C VAL A 3 3.33 7.19 -10.49
N TYR A 4 3.59 7.98 -9.46
CA TYR A 4 2.61 8.64 -8.58
C TYR A 4 1.59 9.53 -9.30
N GLU A 5 1.92 10.18 -10.42
CA GLU A 5 0.96 10.99 -11.20
C GLU A 5 0.00 10.12 -12.03
N THR A 6 0.32 8.83 -12.21
CA THR A 6 -0.46 7.87 -13.01
C THR A 6 -1.16 6.82 -12.17
N LEU A 7 -0.94 6.82 -10.85
CA LEU A 7 -1.68 5.94 -9.95
C LEU A 7 -3.09 6.48 -9.76
N ALA A 8 -4.05 5.62 -10.12
CA ALA A 8 -5.45 5.76 -9.78
C ALA A 8 -5.62 6.15 -8.30
N GLY A 9 -5.84 7.43 -8.05
CA GLY A 9 -5.82 8.00 -6.71
C GLY A 9 -7.12 7.79 -5.93
N PRO A 10 -7.29 8.46 -4.77
CA PRO A 10 -8.46 8.29 -3.92
C PRO A 10 -9.77 8.67 -4.64
N ALA A 11 -9.73 9.57 -5.61
CA ALA A 11 -10.88 9.92 -6.44
C ALA A 11 -11.38 8.75 -7.29
N GLU A 12 -10.47 7.99 -7.91
CA GLU A 12 -10.80 6.80 -8.69
C GLU A 12 -11.27 5.66 -7.80
N PHE A 13 -10.71 5.55 -6.58
CA PHE A 13 -11.21 4.61 -5.58
C PHE A 13 -12.68 4.88 -5.21
N GLN A 14 -13.06 6.14 -5.01
CA GLN A 14 -14.45 6.49 -4.69
C GLN A 14 -15.40 6.20 -5.87
N ALA A 15 -14.94 6.40 -7.11
CA ALA A 15 -15.70 6.08 -8.31
C ALA A 15 -15.81 4.57 -8.59
N THR A 16 -14.95 3.75 -7.98
CA THR A 16 -14.93 2.31 -8.19
C THR A 16 -16.14 1.64 -7.52
N PRO A 17 -16.93 0.82 -8.25
CA PRO A 17 -18.01 0.04 -7.68
C PRO A 17 -17.53 -0.87 -6.54
N ASN A 18 -18.37 -1.16 -5.54
CA ASN A 18 -17.98 -1.94 -4.37
C ASN A 18 -17.31 -3.28 -4.72
N TYR A 19 -17.80 -3.99 -5.74
CA TYR A 19 -17.22 -5.26 -6.20
C TYR A 19 -15.80 -5.12 -6.78
N GLY A 20 -15.42 -3.92 -7.25
CA GLY A 20 -14.10 -3.62 -7.81
C GLY A 20 -13.10 -3.05 -6.81
N LYS A 21 -13.54 -2.65 -5.61
CA LYS A 21 -12.69 -1.96 -4.63
C LYS A 21 -11.53 -2.80 -4.14
N LYS A 22 -11.72 -4.11 -3.94
CA LYS A 22 -10.63 -5.04 -3.60
C LYS A 22 -9.51 -4.99 -4.63
N GLN A 23 -9.85 -5.24 -5.90
CA GLN A 23 -8.87 -5.28 -6.99
C GLN A 23 -8.21 -3.91 -7.21
N PHE A 24 -8.93 -2.83 -6.99
CA PHE A 24 -8.36 -1.48 -7.02
C PHE A 24 -7.25 -1.32 -5.96
N VAL A 25 -7.57 -1.63 -4.70
CA VAL A 25 -6.61 -1.49 -3.59
C VAL A 25 -5.42 -2.42 -3.77
N GLU A 26 -5.63 -3.68 -4.19
CA GLU A 26 -4.54 -4.62 -4.50
C GLU A 26 -3.57 -4.05 -5.53
N ARG A 27 -4.10 -3.52 -6.65
CA ARG A 27 -3.26 -2.89 -7.69
C ARG A 27 -2.52 -1.67 -7.18
N PHE A 28 -3.18 -0.86 -6.35
CA PHE A 28 -2.56 0.34 -5.79
C PHE A 28 -1.39 0.00 -4.85
N ILE A 29 -1.56 -0.99 -3.96
CA ILE A 29 -0.47 -1.47 -3.09
C ILE A 29 0.64 -2.11 -3.92
N SER A 30 0.31 -2.93 -4.93
CA SER A 30 1.32 -3.51 -5.84
C SER A 30 2.15 -2.43 -6.54
N ALA A 31 1.52 -1.38 -7.05
CA ALA A 31 2.24 -0.30 -7.69
C ALA A 31 3.13 0.50 -6.73
N ALA A 32 2.71 0.67 -5.47
CA ALA A 32 3.57 1.23 -4.42
C ALA A 32 4.84 0.38 -4.22
N LEU A 33 4.71 -0.95 -4.26
CA LEU A 33 5.85 -1.87 -4.15
C LEU A 33 6.73 -1.84 -5.42
N ASP A 34 6.12 -1.81 -6.60
CA ASP A 34 6.84 -1.71 -7.88
C ASP A 34 7.68 -0.42 -7.95
N GLN A 35 7.17 0.69 -7.39
CA GLN A 35 7.91 1.93 -7.29
C GLN A 35 9.17 1.79 -6.42
N LEU A 36 9.11 1.04 -5.32
CA LEU A 36 10.29 0.73 -4.50
C LEU A 36 11.29 -0.19 -5.23
N ASP A 37 10.81 -1.04 -6.15
CA ASP A 37 11.67 -1.83 -7.04
C ASP A 37 12.39 -0.96 -8.08
N ILE A 38 11.68 -0.01 -8.68
CA ILE A 38 12.28 1.00 -9.58
C ILE A 38 13.36 1.81 -8.84
N GLU A 39 13.09 2.19 -7.59
CA GLU A 39 14.03 2.90 -6.72
C GLU A 39 15.15 1.99 -6.16
N GLN A 40 15.15 0.69 -6.48
CA GLN A 40 16.12 -0.32 -6.03
C GLN A 40 16.36 -0.33 -4.52
N ARG A 41 15.30 -0.11 -3.73
CA ARG A 41 15.40 -0.06 -2.26
C ARG A 41 14.28 -0.82 -1.58
N GLU A 42 14.53 -1.19 -0.33
CA GLU A 42 13.48 -1.66 0.56
C GLU A 42 12.65 -0.47 1.10
N PRO A 43 11.43 -0.72 1.61
CA PRO A 43 10.72 0.29 2.36
C PRO A 43 11.52 0.65 3.61
N ASP A 44 11.42 1.93 3.98
CA ASP A 44 11.77 2.36 5.32
C ASP A 44 10.71 1.89 6.33
N ARG A 45 10.91 2.23 7.62
CA ARG A 45 10.00 1.77 8.68
C ARG A 45 8.59 2.31 8.50
N TRP A 46 8.43 3.59 8.17
CA TRP A 46 7.12 4.20 7.93
C TRP A 46 6.39 3.51 6.80
N GLN A 47 7.04 3.38 5.65
CA GLN A 47 6.44 2.75 4.47
C GLN A 47 6.07 1.31 4.75
N GLY A 48 6.95 0.58 5.46
CA GLY A 48 6.70 -0.78 5.88
C GLY A 48 5.47 -0.92 6.78
N GLU A 49 5.35 -0.08 7.79
CA GLU A 49 4.20 -0.07 8.71
C GLU A 49 2.89 0.28 7.97
N GLN A 50 2.89 1.32 7.14
CA GLN A 50 1.70 1.74 6.39
C GLN A 50 1.25 0.68 5.36
N LEU A 51 2.18 0.06 4.63
CA LEU A 51 1.85 -1.01 3.67
C LEU A 51 1.36 -2.28 4.38
N THR A 52 1.94 -2.61 5.54
CA THR A 52 1.45 -3.73 6.38
C THR A 52 0.02 -3.45 6.87
N GLN A 53 -0.27 -2.23 7.33
CA GLN A 53 -1.62 -1.82 7.71
C GLN A 53 -2.59 -1.88 6.53
N ALA A 54 -2.19 -1.41 5.35
CA ALA A 54 -3.02 -1.45 4.15
C ALA A 54 -3.44 -2.88 3.80
N ILE A 55 -2.49 -3.83 3.81
CA ILE A 55 -2.74 -5.26 3.63
C ILE A 55 -3.68 -5.80 4.72
N GLY A 56 -3.48 -5.42 5.98
CA GLY A 56 -4.34 -5.80 7.10
C GLY A 56 -5.79 -5.28 6.96
N TYR A 57 -5.99 -4.04 6.52
CA TYR A 57 -7.32 -3.49 6.25
C TYR A 57 -7.99 -4.16 5.05
N LEU A 58 -7.22 -4.43 4.00
CA LEU A 58 -7.69 -5.15 2.82
C LEU A 58 -8.16 -6.57 3.19
N LEU A 59 -7.45 -7.25 4.10
CA LEU A 59 -7.81 -8.57 4.62
C LEU A 59 -9.20 -8.63 5.28
N VAL A 60 -9.62 -7.54 5.91
CA VAL A 60 -10.91 -7.43 6.59
C VAL A 60 -11.94 -6.62 5.79
N ASP A 61 -11.73 -6.48 4.48
CA ASP A 61 -12.61 -5.78 3.53
C ASP A 61 -12.78 -4.27 3.81
N TRP A 62 -11.90 -3.66 4.61
CA TRP A 62 -11.98 -2.25 4.95
C TRP A 62 -11.26 -1.37 3.92
N TYR A 63 -11.77 -1.42 2.67
CA TYR A 63 -11.07 -0.88 1.50
C TYR A 63 -10.71 0.61 1.60
N GLY A 64 -11.57 1.42 2.24
CA GLY A 64 -11.29 2.84 2.46
C GLY A 64 -10.10 3.09 3.39
N ALA A 65 -9.98 2.31 4.46
CA ALA A 65 -8.82 2.41 5.35
C ALA A 65 -7.56 1.87 4.67
N ALA A 66 -7.71 0.82 3.86
CA ALA A 66 -6.60 0.22 3.11
C ALA A 66 -5.99 1.21 2.10
N ILE A 67 -6.81 1.91 1.30
CA ILE A 67 -6.29 2.88 0.32
C ILE A 67 -5.61 4.06 1.02
N THR A 68 -6.20 4.60 2.10
CA THR A 68 -5.59 5.69 2.85
C THR A 68 -4.26 5.30 3.49
N ALA A 69 -4.13 4.07 3.99
CA ALA A 69 -2.85 3.58 4.51
C ALA A 69 -1.82 3.44 3.38
N ALA A 70 -2.21 2.90 2.23
CA ALA A 70 -1.33 2.78 1.07
C ALA A 70 -0.86 4.16 0.56
N GLU A 71 -1.74 5.16 0.51
CA GLU A 71 -1.40 6.54 0.17
C GLU A 71 -0.40 7.15 1.14
N LYS A 72 -0.58 6.93 2.45
CA LYS A 72 0.38 7.38 3.47
C LYS A 72 1.77 6.77 3.28
N ALA A 73 1.87 5.53 2.81
CA ALA A 73 3.17 4.92 2.50
C ALA A 73 3.92 5.65 1.36
N LEU A 74 3.19 6.35 0.50
CA LEU A 74 3.75 7.11 -0.62
C LEU A 74 4.11 8.55 -0.24
N ALA A 75 3.70 9.03 0.94
CA ALA A 75 3.97 10.39 1.38
C ALA A 75 5.48 10.67 1.43
N PRO A 76 5.98 11.81 0.91
CA PRO A 76 7.37 12.22 1.04
C PRO A 76 7.83 12.25 2.50
N SER A 77 9.11 11.97 2.76
CA SER A 77 9.64 11.98 4.13
C SER A 77 9.44 13.32 4.85
N SER A 78 9.49 14.44 4.11
CA SER A 78 9.24 15.79 4.63
C SER A 78 7.84 16.02 5.18
N GLU A 79 6.86 15.18 4.80
CA GLU A 79 5.47 15.28 5.26
C GLU A 79 5.17 14.35 6.44
N ARG A 80 6.15 13.54 6.86
CA ARG A 80 6.01 12.59 7.96
C ARG A 80 6.44 13.24 9.27
N ALA A 81 5.72 12.93 10.34
CA ALA A 81 6.13 13.35 11.67
C ALA A 81 7.44 12.64 12.05
N ASP A 82 8.48 13.39 12.39
CA ASP A 82 9.81 12.87 12.78
C ASP A 82 10.45 11.93 11.73
N PRO A 83 10.90 12.46 10.58
CA PRO A 83 11.42 11.66 9.46
C PRO A 83 12.61 10.76 9.84
N ASP A 84 13.45 11.19 10.79
CA ASP A 84 14.65 10.45 11.19
C ASP A 84 14.33 9.18 11.99
N SER A 85 13.19 9.17 12.70
CA SER A 85 12.71 7.99 13.45
C SER A 85 12.28 6.82 12.56
N TRP A 86 12.04 7.08 11.26
CA TRP A 86 11.53 6.09 10.31
C TRP A 86 12.62 5.37 9.53
N ALA A 87 13.89 5.56 9.89
CA ALA A 87 14.99 4.83 9.30
C ALA A 87 14.77 3.31 9.38
N ARG A 88 15.19 2.60 8.33
CA ARG A 88 15.11 1.14 8.29
C ARG A 88 15.95 0.53 9.41
N ALA A 89 15.38 -0.44 10.10
CA ALA A 89 16.03 -1.26 11.11
C ALA A 89 15.93 -2.75 10.74
N ALA A 90 16.59 -3.63 11.52
CA ALA A 90 16.66 -5.06 11.22
C ALA A 90 15.29 -5.77 11.22
N ASP A 91 14.32 -5.23 11.99
CA ASP A 91 12.94 -5.70 12.10
C ASP A 91 12.00 -5.10 11.06
N THR A 92 12.48 -4.20 10.20
CA THR A 92 11.63 -3.56 9.19
C THR A 92 11.22 -4.57 8.13
N VAL A 93 9.91 -4.62 7.87
CA VAL A 93 9.31 -5.49 6.86
C VAL A 93 9.99 -5.33 5.50
N THR A 94 10.03 -6.42 4.74
CA THR A 94 10.63 -6.45 3.41
C THR A 94 9.55 -6.36 2.34
N LYS A 95 9.91 -5.88 1.14
CA LYS A 95 9.03 -5.93 -0.04
C LYS A 95 8.52 -7.34 -0.31
N ARG A 96 9.41 -8.33 -0.15
CA ARG A 96 9.05 -9.75 -0.32
C ARG A 96 7.91 -10.15 0.62
N ALA A 97 8.00 -9.84 1.91
CA ALA A 97 6.94 -10.16 2.87
C ALA A 97 5.62 -9.43 2.55
N LEU A 98 5.69 -8.18 2.08
CA LEU A 98 4.50 -7.43 1.65
C LEU A 98 3.84 -8.07 0.41
N ARG A 99 4.63 -8.50 -0.58
CA ARG A 99 4.14 -9.22 -1.77
C ARG A 99 3.51 -10.56 -1.39
N GLU A 100 4.13 -11.34 -0.50
CA GLU A 100 3.55 -12.59 0.03
C GLU A 100 2.18 -12.34 0.69
N GLY A 101 2.02 -11.22 1.41
CA GLY A 101 0.74 -10.79 1.97
C GLY A 101 -0.32 -10.48 0.92
N LEU A 102 0.06 -9.82 -0.19
CA LEU A 102 -0.84 -9.56 -1.32
C LEU A 102 -1.23 -10.83 -2.07
N ASP A 103 -0.29 -11.74 -2.30
CA ASP A 103 -0.55 -13.03 -2.97
C ASP A 103 -1.59 -13.84 -2.18
N TYR A 104 -1.47 -13.84 -0.84
CA TYR A 104 -2.47 -14.45 0.03
C TYR A 104 -3.86 -13.81 -0.12
N LEU A 105 -3.94 -12.48 -0.26
CA LEU A 105 -5.20 -11.76 -0.45
C LEU A 105 -5.82 -11.99 -1.82
N ALA A 106 -5.01 -12.11 -2.88
CA ALA A 106 -5.48 -12.37 -4.23
C ALA A 106 -6.26 -13.70 -4.32
N GLY A 107 -5.88 -14.69 -3.52
CA GLY A 107 -6.60 -15.96 -3.38
C GLY A 107 -7.94 -15.88 -2.63
N LYS A 108 -8.23 -14.77 -1.94
CA LYS A 108 -9.50 -14.56 -1.24
C LYS A 108 -10.52 -13.86 -2.14
N PRO A 109 -11.75 -14.38 -2.28
CA PRO A 109 -12.81 -13.63 -2.95
C PRO A 109 -13.19 -12.39 -2.13
N ALA A 110 -13.58 -11.31 -2.80
CA ALA A 110 -14.18 -10.16 -2.13
C ALA A 110 -15.50 -10.59 -1.47
N LYS A 111 -15.79 -10.09 -0.27
CA LYS A 111 -17.15 -10.23 0.26
C LYS A 111 -18.10 -9.32 -0.51
N ASN A 112 -19.27 -9.86 -0.83
CA ASN A 112 -20.39 -9.05 -1.32
C ASN A 112 -20.80 -8.13 -0.17
N GLY A 113 -20.40 -6.85 -0.26
CA GLY A 113 -20.83 -5.79 0.66
C GLY A 113 -22.25 -5.33 0.38
#